data_AF-A0A9E4A677-F1
#
_entry.id   AF-A0A9E4A677-F1
#
_cell.length_a   1.000
_cell.length_b   1.000
_cell.length_c   1.000
_cell.angle_alpha   90.00
_cell.angle_beta   90.00
_cell.angle_gamma   90.00
#
_symmetry.space_group_name_H-M   'P 1'
#
loop_
_entity.id
_entity.type
_entity.pdbx_description
1 polymer ?
#
loop_
_entity_poly.entity_id
_entity_poly.type
_entity_poly.pdbx_seq_one_letter_code
_entity_poly.pdbx_strand_id
1 'polypeptide(L)'
;TASATGTLPSTAAIDFTKKPLLTGLFRNEPNVNRLEDLYGSTRGKIQHISIVSNCNLDVLKAFVATGWAPVFRSRRSGKGHLSAIMKYDDADQQIQIGNPLSARAKRQRSRMGRTLTYSEFEKEWTTGSGNTCVLITPKRLHDVEIHAALKKYLPEEQVARVQVRSR
;
A
#
# COMPACT_ATOMS: atom_id res chain seq x y z
N THR A 1 -30.04 -0.73 -8.18
CA THR A 1 -28.87 -1.57 -8.51
C THR A 1 -27.81 -0.70 -9.12
N ALA A 2 -26.86 -0.22 -8.33
CA ALA A 2 -25.77 0.63 -8.83
C ALA A 2 -24.65 -0.29 -9.36
N SER A 3 -24.55 -0.39 -10.69
CA SER A 3 -23.44 -1.06 -11.35
C SER A 3 -22.17 -0.25 -11.11
N ALA A 4 -21.11 -0.87 -10.58
CA ALA A 4 -19.78 -0.26 -10.62
C ALA A 4 -19.43 0.00 -12.09
N THR A 5 -19.17 1.26 -12.45
CA THR A 5 -18.86 1.68 -13.83
C THR A 5 -17.36 1.67 -14.13
N GLY A 6 -16.50 1.46 -13.15
CA GLY A 6 -15.06 1.50 -13.37
C GLY A 6 -14.40 0.14 -13.25
N THR A 7 -13.74 -0.27 -14.32
CA THR A 7 -12.78 -1.37 -14.31
C THR A 7 -11.44 -0.83 -13.82
N LEU A 8 -10.71 -1.60 -13.00
CA LEU A 8 -9.33 -1.29 -12.69
C LEU A 8 -8.51 -1.10 -13.98
N PRO A 9 -7.63 -0.08 -14.07
CA PRO A 9 -6.72 0.01 -15.20
C PRO A 9 -5.76 -1.18 -15.17
N SER A 10 -5.35 -1.68 -16.34
CA SER A 10 -4.46 -2.85 -16.45
C SER A 10 -3.06 -2.63 -15.86
N THR A 11 -2.64 -1.37 -15.74
CA THR A 11 -1.41 -1.00 -15.03
C THR A 11 -1.57 0.36 -14.36
N ALA A 12 -0.93 0.52 -13.20
CA ALA A 12 -0.76 1.82 -12.56
C ALA A 12 0.54 1.83 -11.73
N ALA A 13 1.10 3.02 -11.55
CA ALA A 13 2.33 3.24 -10.79
C ALA A 13 2.24 4.49 -9.93
N ILE A 14 2.95 4.48 -8.80
CA ILE A 14 3.03 5.60 -7.86
C ILE A 14 4.24 6.47 -8.16
N ASP A 15 3.98 7.76 -8.36
CA ASP A 15 5.00 8.79 -8.37
C ASP A 15 5.40 9.18 -6.93
N PHE A 16 6.43 8.52 -6.40
CA PHE A 16 6.94 8.79 -5.05
C PHE A 16 7.61 10.16 -4.91
N THR A 17 7.93 10.86 -6.00
CA THR A 17 8.46 12.24 -5.92
C THR A 17 7.40 13.20 -5.36
N LYS A 18 6.12 12.86 -5.55
CA LYS A 18 4.95 13.59 -5.03
C LYS A 18 4.49 13.08 -3.66
N LYS A 19 5.26 12.21 -3.00
CA LYS A 19 4.91 11.58 -1.71
C LYS A 19 5.97 11.80 -0.63
N PRO A 20 6.25 13.07 -0.24
CA PRO A 20 7.31 13.38 0.71
C PRO A 20 7.14 12.69 2.08
N LEU A 21 5.90 12.57 2.58
CA LEU A 21 5.62 11.88 3.86
C LEU A 21 6.02 10.40 3.83
N LEU A 22 5.70 9.69 2.75
CA LEU A 22 6.13 8.30 2.58
C LEU A 22 7.64 8.20 2.50
N THR A 23 8.30 9.07 1.72
CA THR A 23 9.77 9.07 1.68
C THR A 23 10.40 9.37 3.05
N GLY A 24 9.75 10.20 3.87
CA GLY A 24 10.15 10.46 5.26
C GLY A 24 9.98 9.24 6.17
N LEU A 25 8.88 8.49 6.04
CA LEU A 25 8.67 7.23 6.76
C LEU A 25 9.83 6.26 6.49
N PHE A 26 10.07 5.99 5.21
CA PHE A 26 11.07 5.01 4.79
C PHE A 26 12.52 5.45 5.06
N ARG A 27 12.78 6.73 5.30
CA ARG A 27 14.11 7.23 5.71
C ARG A 27 14.43 6.86 7.15
N ASN A 28 13.41 6.85 8.00
CA ASN A 28 13.56 6.53 9.42
C ASN A 28 13.44 5.03 9.70
N GLU A 29 13.05 4.22 8.70
CA GLU A 29 12.86 2.77 8.78
C GLU A 29 12.26 2.29 10.11
N PRO A 30 11.02 2.69 10.44
CA PRO A 30 10.44 2.37 11.74
C PRO A 30 10.38 0.85 11.92
N ASN A 31 10.98 0.38 13.01
CA ASN A 31 10.99 -1.02 13.37
C ASN A 31 9.68 -1.36 14.09
N VAL A 32 8.69 -1.80 13.33
CA VAL A 32 7.36 -2.15 13.85
C VAL A 32 7.10 -3.65 13.74
N ASN A 33 6.57 -4.22 14.84
CA ASN A 33 6.17 -5.62 14.88
C ASN A 33 4.79 -5.82 14.24
N ARG A 34 3.92 -4.83 14.33
CA ARG A 34 2.59 -4.80 13.70
C ARG A 34 2.36 -3.45 13.02
N LEU A 35 1.50 -3.41 12.01
CA LEU A 35 1.22 -2.15 11.28
C LEU A 35 0.53 -1.12 12.18
N GLU A 36 -0.19 -1.57 13.19
CA GLU A 36 -0.84 -0.77 14.22
C GLU A 36 0.16 0.02 15.07
N ASP A 37 1.38 -0.51 15.23
CA ASP A 37 2.45 0.14 15.99
C ASP A 37 3.07 1.33 15.22
N LEU A 38 2.73 1.49 13.93
CA LEU A 38 3.26 2.55 13.09
C LEU A 38 2.89 3.93 13.60
N TYR A 39 1.68 4.08 14.14
CA TYR A 39 1.25 5.35 14.75
C TYR A 39 2.11 5.73 15.95
N GLY A 40 2.36 4.77 16.85
CA GLY A 40 3.20 5.00 18.03
C GLY A 40 4.65 5.34 17.66
N SER A 41 5.22 4.61 16.70
CA SER A 41 6.62 4.79 16.27
C SER A 41 6.88 6.04 15.42
N THR A 42 5.83 6.64 14.84
CA THR A 42 5.96 7.83 13.96
C THR A 42 5.27 9.07 14.52
N ARG A 43 4.85 9.02 15.80
CA ARG A 43 4.15 10.11 16.50
C ARG A 43 4.91 11.44 16.36
N GLY A 44 4.20 12.48 15.91
CA GLY A 44 4.75 13.82 15.69
C GLY A 44 5.45 14.03 14.34
N LYS A 45 5.77 12.97 13.59
CA LYS A 45 6.33 13.04 12.24
C LYS A 45 5.30 12.75 11.15
N ILE A 46 4.39 11.82 11.42
CA ILE A 46 3.29 11.45 10.53
C ILE A 46 2.00 11.56 11.33
N GLN A 47 1.12 12.45 10.89
CA GLN A 47 -0.10 12.80 11.63
C GLN A 47 -1.34 12.09 11.13
N HIS A 48 -1.31 11.52 9.92
CA HIS A 48 -2.49 10.98 9.27
C HIS A 48 -2.18 9.59 8.74
N ILE A 49 -2.64 8.60 9.48
CA ILE A 49 -2.44 7.19 9.16
C ILE A 49 -3.81 6.51 9.15
N SER A 50 -4.12 5.87 8.03
CA SER A 50 -5.30 5.03 7.89
C SER A 50 -4.85 3.58 7.74
N ILE A 51 -5.22 2.76 8.71
CA ILE A 51 -5.04 1.31 8.65
C ILE A 51 -6.26 0.73 7.96
N VAL A 52 -6.03 0.01 6.87
CA VAL A 52 -7.09 -0.60 6.06
C VAL A 52 -6.94 -2.12 6.13
N SER A 53 -7.95 -2.79 6.66
CA SER A 53 -7.98 -4.24 6.87
C SER A 53 -9.01 -4.90 5.97
N ASN A 54 -8.94 -6.24 5.87
CA ASN A 54 -9.75 -7.06 4.95
C ASN A 54 -9.55 -6.65 3.48
N CYS A 55 -8.35 -6.21 3.12
CA CYS A 55 -8.01 -5.93 1.74
C CYS A 55 -7.84 -7.24 0.98
N ASN A 56 -8.19 -7.23 -0.31
CA ASN A 56 -7.69 -8.19 -1.28
C ASN A 56 -6.71 -7.48 -2.23
N LEU A 57 -6.15 -8.20 -3.21
CA LEU A 57 -5.25 -7.62 -4.19
C LEU A 57 -5.90 -6.47 -4.98
N ASP A 58 -7.18 -6.59 -5.34
CA ASP A 58 -7.90 -5.56 -6.11
C ASP A 58 -8.07 -4.25 -5.32
N VAL A 59 -8.28 -4.31 -4.01
CA VAL A 59 -8.28 -3.14 -3.11
C VAL A 59 -6.93 -2.43 -3.14
N LEU A 60 -5.82 -3.20 -3.11
CA LEU A 60 -4.48 -2.62 -3.20
C LEU A 60 -4.22 -1.98 -4.56
N LYS A 61 -4.65 -2.63 -5.66
CA LYS A 61 -4.57 -2.08 -7.02
C LYS A 61 -5.40 -0.80 -7.14
N ALA A 62 -6.62 -0.77 -6.59
CA ALA A 62 -7.47 0.40 -6.58
C ALA A 62 -6.79 1.58 -5.87
N PHE A 63 -6.15 1.35 -4.72
CA PHE A 63 -5.34 2.38 -4.07
C PHE A 63 -4.21 2.88 -4.96
N VAL A 64 -3.48 1.98 -5.63
CA VAL A 64 -2.43 2.37 -6.56
C VAL A 64 -2.98 3.20 -7.73
N ALA A 65 -4.12 2.81 -8.30
CA ALA A 65 -4.80 3.54 -9.38
C ALA A 65 -5.28 4.94 -8.94
N THR A 66 -5.67 5.12 -7.68
CA THR A 66 -5.99 6.45 -7.10
C THR A 66 -4.75 7.31 -6.83
N GLY A 67 -3.55 6.76 -7.00
CA GLY A 67 -2.29 7.41 -6.67
C GLY A 67 -1.93 7.36 -5.19
N TRP A 68 -2.58 6.51 -4.39
CA TRP A 68 -2.16 6.21 -3.02
C TRP A 68 -1.19 5.04 -3.02
N ALA A 69 -0.15 5.08 -2.18
CA ALA A 69 0.82 4.00 -2.06
C ALA A 69 0.50 3.17 -0.80
N PRO A 70 -0.08 1.97 -0.93
CA PRO A 70 -0.26 1.08 0.20
C PRO A 70 1.09 0.67 0.78
N VAL A 71 1.25 0.88 2.08
CA VAL A 71 2.39 0.39 2.85
C VAL A 71 1.95 -0.86 3.61
N PHE A 72 2.76 -1.91 3.56
CA PHE A 72 2.49 -3.15 4.26
C PHE A 72 3.80 -3.71 4.80
N ARG A 73 3.69 -4.68 5.69
CA ARG A 73 4.82 -5.45 6.19
C ARG A 73 4.99 -6.70 5.34
N SER A 74 6.10 -6.80 4.61
CA SER A 74 6.53 -8.01 3.91
C SER A 74 7.32 -8.91 4.87
N ARG A 75 7.13 -10.23 4.76
CA ARG A 75 7.92 -11.25 5.48
C ARG A 75 8.44 -12.29 4.50
N ARG A 76 9.67 -12.11 4.02
CA ARG A 76 10.37 -13.08 3.16
C ARG A 76 11.41 -13.93 3.91
N SER A 77 12.06 -13.38 4.93
CA SER A 77 13.22 -14.00 5.60
C SER A 77 13.10 -14.00 7.13
N GLY A 78 11.89 -14.22 7.66
CA GLY A 78 11.59 -14.23 9.10
C GLY A 78 11.44 -12.83 9.72
N LYS A 79 12.35 -11.90 9.39
CA LYS A 79 12.24 -10.49 9.79
C LYS A 79 11.24 -9.76 8.89
N GLY A 80 10.29 -9.07 9.50
CA GLY A 80 9.31 -8.26 8.78
C GLY A 80 9.91 -6.90 8.42
N HIS A 81 9.66 -6.44 7.20
CA HIS A 81 10.08 -5.13 6.72
C HIS A 81 8.90 -4.37 6.15
N LEU A 82 8.87 -3.06 6.34
CA LEU A 82 7.89 -2.22 5.65
C LEU A 82 8.27 -2.11 4.17
N SER A 83 7.28 -2.27 3.32
CA SER A 83 7.36 -2.14 1.87
C SER A 83 6.16 -1.32 1.39
N ALA A 84 6.37 -0.49 0.37
CA ALA A 84 5.28 0.13 -0.36
C ALA A 84 5.03 -0.62 -1.66
N ILE A 85 3.78 -0.65 -2.10
CA ILE A 85 3.44 -1.04 -3.47
C ILE A 85 3.75 0.15 -4.39
N MET A 86 4.53 -0.10 -5.43
CA MET A 86 5.05 0.92 -6.34
C MET A 86 4.36 0.90 -7.69
N LYS A 87 4.11 -0.28 -8.24
CA LYS A 87 3.47 -0.50 -9.54
C LYS A 87 2.74 -1.85 -9.53
N TYR A 88 1.69 -1.99 -10.31
CA TYR A 88 1.20 -3.30 -10.76
C TYR A 88 1.04 -3.35 -12.28
N ASP A 89 0.99 -4.55 -12.81
CA ASP A 89 0.82 -4.86 -14.23
C ASP A 89 0.01 -6.15 -14.39
N ASP A 90 -1.24 -6.03 -14.81
CA ASP A 90 -2.15 -7.17 -14.96
C ASP A 90 -1.81 -8.05 -16.16
N ALA A 91 -1.17 -7.49 -17.20
CA ALA A 91 -0.75 -8.27 -18.37
C ALA A 91 0.29 -9.31 -17.97
N ASP A 92 1.25 -8.91 -17.14
CA ASP A 92 2.32 -9.79 -16.64
C ASP A 92 1.98 -10.45 -15.29
N GLN A 93 0.81 -10.16 -14.72
CA GLN A 93 0.39 -10.56 -13.37
C GLN A 93 1.43 -10.24 -12.29
N GLN A 94 2.01 -9.04 -12.36
CA GLN A 94 3.16 -8.64 -11.57
C GLN A 94 2.90 -7.39 -10.75
N ILE A 95 3.54 -7.34 -9.59
CA ILE A 95 3.51 -6.21 -8.67
C ILE A 95 4.92 -5.87 -8.22
N GLN A 96 5.24 -4.59 -8.25
CA GLN A 96 6.51 -4.07 -7.79
C GLN A 96 6.35 -3.52 -6.38
N ILE A 97 7.18 -4.00 -5.45
CA ILE A 97 7.17 -3.60 -4.05
C ILE A 97 8.55 -3.18 -3.57
N GLY A 98 8.64 -2.28 -2.60
CA GLY A 98 9.90 -2.00 -1.92
C GLY A 98 9.94 -0.70 -1.14
N ASN A 99 11.15 -0.34 -0.73
CA ASN A 99 11.44 0.98 -0.15
C ASN A 99 11.64 1.99 -1.29
N PRO A 100 10.83 3.06 -1.39
CA PRO A 100 10.93 4.05 -2.47
C PRO A 100 12.24 4.85 -2.46
N LEU A 101 13.00 4.86 -1.36
CA LEU A 101 14.31 5.52 -1.29
C LEU A 101 15.42 4.72 -1.95
N SER A 102 15.28 3.39 -2.07
CA SER A 102 16.29 2.53 -2.69
C SER A 102 16.53 2.88 -4.16
N ALA A 103 15.57 3.50 -4.83
CA ALA A 103 15.70 3.97 -6.21
C ALA A 103 16.67 5.16 -6.38
N ARG A 104 16.99 5.90 -5.30
CA ARG A 104 17.81 7.13 -5.36
C ARG A 104 19.32 6.86 -5.15
N ALA A 105 19.69 5.68 -4.65
CA ALA A 105 21.09 5.31 -4.42
C ALA A 105 21.73 4.84 -5.74
N LYS A 106 22.31 5.77 -6.51
CA LYS A 106 22.99 5.56 -7.80
C LYS A 106 24.10 4.48 -7.82
N ARG A 107 24.47 3.86 -6.70
CA ARG A 107 25.54 2.84 -6.60
C ARG A 107 25.07 1.39 -6.39
N GLN A 108 23.76 1.13 -6.22
CA GLN A 108 23.25 -0.24 -6.13
C GLN A 108 21.94 -0.40 -6.92
N ARG A 109 22.06 -0.50 -8.25
CA ARG A 109 20.93 -0.77 -9.16
C ARG A 109 20.17 -2.07 -8.84
N SER A 110 20.74 -2.99 -8.07
CA SER A 110 20.09 -4.27 -7.70
C SER A 110 19.10 -4.19 -6.52
N ARG A 111 18.90 -3.00 -5.92
CA ARG A 111 17.94 -2.79 -4.81
C ARG A 111 16.76 -1.89 -5.18
N MET A 112 16.51 -1.65 -6.47
CA MET A 112 15.19 -1.17 -6.88
C MET A 112 14.11 -2.17 -6.41
N GLY A 113 12.92 -1.67 -6.06
CA GLY A 113 11.82 -2.49 -5.57
C GLY A 113 11.69 -3.78 -6.38
N ARG A 114 11.48 -4.89 -5.68
CA ARG A 114 11.41 -6.22 -6.28
C ARG A 114 10.09 -6.39 -7.01
N THR A 115 10.14 -7.01 -8.17
CA THR A 115 8.94 -7.46 -8.88
C THR A 115 8.60 -8.87 -8.42
N LEU A 116 7.34 -9.08 -8.09
CA LEU A 116 6.77 -10.36 -7.69
C LEU A 116 5.59 -10.68 -8.59
N THR A 117 5.32 -11.95 -8.81
CA THR A 117 4.00 -12.37 -9.31
C THR A 117 2.93 -12.08 -8.25
N TYR A 118 1.67 -11.97 -8.66
CA TYR A 118 0.56 -11.78 -7.72
C TYR A 118 0.49 -12.86 -6.63
N SER A 119 0.71 -14.12 -7.00
CA SER A 119 0.72 -15.23 -6.04
C SER A 119 1.84 -15.12 -4.99
N GLU A 120 3.06 -14.77 -5.43
CA GLU A 120 4.19 -14.56 -4.51
C GLU A 120 3.93 -13.39 -3.57
N PHE A 121 3.38 -12.29 -4.10
CA PHE A 121 3.03 -11.12 -3.32
C PHE A 121 1.95 -11.43 -2.29
N GLU A 122 0.85 -12.08 -2.67
CA GLU A 122 -0.24 -12.42 -1.76
C GLU A 122 0.26 -13.29 -0.60
N LYS A 123 1.17 -14.23 -0.88
CA LYS A 123 1.81 -15.04 0.17
C LYS A 123 2.66 -14.19 1.13
N GLU A 124 3.54 -13.32 0.60
CA GLU A 124 4.39 -12.44 1.42
C GLU A 124 3.56 -11.44 2.24
N TRP A 125 2.52 -10.86 1.65
CA TRP A 125 1.67 -9.85 2.25
C TRP A 125 0.73 -10.44 3.30
N THR A 126 0.06 -11.56 3.00
CA THR A 126 -0.83 -12.23 3.97
C THR A 126 -0.06 -12.69 5.20
N THR A 127 1.13 -13.29 5.00
CA THR A 127 1.99 -13.75 6.10
C THR A 127 2.56 -12.57 6.92
N GLY A 128 2.84 -11.45 6.27
CA GLY A 128 3.48 -10.29 6.89
C GLY A 128 2.51 -9.31 7.55
N SER A 129 1.30 -9.16 7.01
CA SER A 129 0.35 -8.10 7.37
C SER A 129 -1.09 -8.57 7.55
N GLY A 130 -1.42 -9.85 7.32
CA GLY A 130 -2.78 -10.36 7.51
C GLY A 130 -3.83 -9.58 6.73
N ASN A 131 -3.61 -9.37 5.43
CA ASN A 131 -4.52 -8.65 4.53
C ASN A 131 -4.80 -7.20 4.96
N THR A 132 -3.85 -6.60 5.67
CA THR A 132 -3.89 -5.20 6.10
C THR A 132 -2.84 -4.39 5.37
N CYS A 133 -3.16 -3.14 5.09
CA CYS A 133 -2.21 -2.14 4.63
C CYS A 133 -2.41 -0.82 5.36
N VAL A 134 -1.48 0.09 5.17
CA VAL A 134 -1.50 1.43 5.74
C VAL A 134 -1.42 2.44 4.61
N LEU A 135 -2.30 3.44 4.67
CA LEU A 135 -2.26 4.63 3.84
C LEU A 135 -1.74 5.79 4.67
N ILE A 136 -0.74 6.48 4.12
CA ILE A 136 -0.15 7.68 4.71
C ILE A 136 -0.38 8.84 3.76
N THR A 137 -1.10 9.85 4.23
CA THR A 137 -1.57 10.97 3.42
C THR A 137 -1.30 12.31 4.08
N PRO A 138 -1.27 13.43 3.31
CA PRO A 138 -1.11 14.77 3.89
C PRO A 138 -2.33 15.28 4.66
N LYS A 139 -3.51 14.67 4.44
CA LYS A 139 -4.76 14.96 5.15
C LYS A 139 -5.28 13.67 5.75
N ARG A 140 -6.01 13.79 6.86
CA ARG A 140 -6.73 12.64 7.46
C ARG A 140 -7.75 12.12 6.46
N LEU A 141 -7.64 10.84 6.11
CA LEU A 141 -8.67 10.15 5.33
C LEU A 141 -9.73 9.58 6.27
N HIS A 142 -10.98 9.89 6.00
CA HIS A 142 -12.14 9.26 6.63
C HIS A 142 -12.53 8.00 5.85
N ASP A 143 -13.26 7.09 6.52
CA ASP A 143 -13.76 5.85 5.93
C ASP A 143 -14.55 6.10 4.63
N VAL A 144 -15.40 7.13 4.65
CA VAL A 144 -16.20 7.57 3.50
C VAL A 144 -15.34 7.94 2.30
N GLU A 145 -14.18 8.59 2.50
CA GLU A 145 -13.27 8.99 1.42
C GLU A 145 -12.55 7.78 0.81
N ILE A 146 -12.16 6.81 1.66
CA ILE A 146 -11.53 5.57 1.21
C ILE A 146 -12.54 4.73 0.44
N HIS A 147 -13.76 4.56 0.95
CA HIS A 147 -14.82 3.82 0.27
C HIS A 147 -15.20 4.48 -1.06
N ALA A 148 -15.34 5.81 -1.09
CA ALA A 148 -15.62 6.55 -2.31
C ALA A 148 -14.50 6.38 -3.36
N ALA A 149 -13.24 6.31 -2.93
CA ALA A 149 -12.12 6.04 -3.83
C ALA A 149 -12.15 4.60 -4.38
N LEU A 150 -12.50 3.61 -3.55
CA LEU A 150 -12.61 2.21 -3.95
C LEU A 150 -13.81 1.95 -4.88
N LYS A 151 -14.97 2.55 -4.62
CA LYS A 151 -16.18 2.41 -5.46
C LYS A 151 -15.99 2.89 -6.90
N LYS A 152 -14.94 3.67 -7.18
CA LYS A 152 -14.56 4.03 -8.56
C LYS A 152 -14.05 2.87 -9.38
N TYR A 153 -13.56 1.80 -8.74
CA TYR A 153 -12.88 0.69 -9.41
C TYR A 153 -13.43 -0.68 -9.02
N LEU A 154 -14.14 -0.78 -7.89
CA LEU A 154 -14.55 -2.03 -7.29
C LEU A 154 -16.07 -2.08 -7.07
N PRO A 155 -16.68 -3.28 -7.14
CA PRO A 155 -18.09 -3.47 -6.81
C PRO A 155 -18.35 -3.19 -5.33
N GLU A 156 -19.55 -2.71 -5.04
CA GLU A 156 -19.96 -2.29 -3.70
C GLU A 156 -19.80 -3.39 -2.64
N GLU A 157 -20.04 -4.64 -3.01
CA GLU A 157 -19.87 -5.80 -2.13
C GLU A 157 -18.44 -6.01 -1.66
N GLN A 158 -17.45 -5.73 -2.52
CA GLN A 158 -16.04 -5.80 -2.13
C GLN A 158 -15.68 -4.63 -1.22
N VAL A 159 -16.15 -3.42 -1.55
CA VAL A 159 -15.89 -2.22 -0.75
C VAL A 159 -16.48 -2.35 0.65
N ALA A 160 -17.68 -2.90 0.79
CA ALA A 160 -18.36 -3.08 2.07
C ALA A 160 -17.60 -3.99 3.06
N ARG A 161 -16.70 -4.85 2.57
CA ARG A 161 -15.88 -5.74 3.42
C ARG A 161 -14.65 -5.04 3.99
N VAL A 162 -14.23 -3.92 3.39
CA VAL A 162 -13.03 -3.16 3.76
C VAL A 162 -13.29 -2.41 5.06
N GLN A 163 -12.38 -2.56 6.02
CA GLN A 163 -12.46 -1.87 7.31
C GLN A 163 -11.38 -0.80 7.41
N VAL A 164 -11.75 0.41 7.81
CA VAL A 164 -10.82 1.55 7.96
C VAL A 164 -10.73 1.97 9.42
N ARG A 165 -9.49 2.15 9.89
CA ARG A 165 -9.17 2.77 11.18
C ARG A 165 -8.21 3.93 10.96
N SER A 166 -8.72 5.15 11.07
CA SER A 166 -7.94 6.38 10.87
C SER A 166 -7.57 7.04 12.20
N ARG A 167 -6.28 7.28 12.41
CA ARG A 167 -5.74 8.01 13.56
C ARG A 167 -5.01 9.26 13.12
#